data_AF-A0A842RGC9-F1
#
_entry.id   AF-A0A842RGC9-F1
#
_cell.length_a   1.000
_cell.length_b   1.000
_cell.length_c   1.000
_cell.angle_alpha   90.00
_cell.angle_beta   90.00
_cell.angle_gamma   90.00
#
_symmetry.space_group_name_H-M   'P 1'
#
loop_
_entity.id
_entity.type
_entity.pdbx_description
1 polymer ?
#
loop_
_entity_poly.entity_id
_entity_poly.type
_entity_poly.pdbx_seq_one_letter_code
_entity_poly.pdbx_strand_id
1 'polypeptide(L)'
;MAFSLICASPWYTFRGSIFRTGWTDTDGDLLDTITEEWYFNTASSRADSDNDGLDDWKEINDYSTDPLVNDTDGDGLLDGEEVHQFKTDPLIEDTDADGLTDYEEVETYLTDPTSSDSDGDTLSDAEEINEHGTDPNEADSDNDGFSDAEEIAEGTNPLDAGDHPRPWLWILIGSLGGLVVLIGIISLVVINRRKSQPAAPPSSTLPQPYPVIDPSSRSEALRQIILRYNRLSLEKMAQHLDFPDTFTLERWLLTLPEDLDFFVEGEEVVIPREKFVSGSEEAEAAIEELLKRFDEFEKEQYGKV
;
A
#
# COMPACT_ATOMS: atom_id res chain seq x y z
N MET A 1 3.28 59.08 -64.64
CA MET A 1 1.99 58.36 -64.50
C MET A 1 2.35 56.91 -64.22
N ALA A 2 2.19 56.50 -62.97
CA ALA A 2 2.53 55.17 -62.49
C ALA A 2 1.48 54.17 -62.98
N PHE A 3 1.94 53.03 -63.51
CA PHE A 3 1.10 51.89 -63.84
C PHE A 3 0.62 51.24 -62.54
N SER A 4 -0.70 51.14 -62.40
CA SER A 4 -1.35 50.18 -61.49
C SER A 4 -1.51 48.85 -62.21
N LEU A 5 -1.40 47.78 -61.39
CA LEU A 5 -1.87 46.39 -61.52
C LEU A 5 -0.72 45.41 -61.33
N ILE A 6 -0.62 44.86 -60.11
CA ILE A 6 -0.88 43.45 -59.79
C ILE A 6 -1.36 43.42 -58.33
N CYS A 7 -2.64 43.09 -58.14
CA CYS A 7 -3.17 42.58 -56.87
C CYS A 7 -3.30 41.07 -57.01
N ALA A 8 -2.49 40.35 -56.24
CA ALA A 8 -2.56 38.95 -55.77
C ALA A 8 -1.12 38.66 -55.27
N SER A 9 -0.87 38.28 -54.02
CA SER A 9 -1.44 37.10 -53.38
C SER A 9 -1.67 37.27 -51.87
N PRO A 10 -2.73 36.66 -51.32
CA PRO A 10 -2.76 36.25 -49.91
C PRO A 10 -1.79 35.07 -49.73
N TRP A 11 -1.50 34.67 -48.49
CA TRP A 11 -0.70 33.47 -48.14
C TRP A 11 0.83 33.68 -48.20
N TYR A 12 1.37 34.29 -47.15
CA TYR A 12 2.71 33.99 -46.67
C TYR A 12 2.57 33.83 -45.15
N THR A 13 2.16 32.65 -44.70
CA THR A 13 2.10 32.33 -43.28
C THR A 13 3.50 31.96 -42.83
N PHE A 14 4.13 32.91 -42.13
CA PHE A 14 5.42 32.77 -41.47
C PHE A 14 5.28 31.84 -40.26
N ARG A 15 5.30 30.51 -40.45
CA ARG A 15 5.39 29.53 -39.35
C ARG A 15 6.05 28.28 -39.87
N GLY A 16 7.19 27.88 -39.29
CA GLY A 16 7.74 26.55 -39.48
C GLY A 16 9.26 26.42 -39.35
N SER A 17 10.01 27.04 -40.26
CA SER A 17 11.48 26.87 -40.35
C SER A 17 12.26 27.25 -39.08
N ILE A 18 12.98 26.28 -38.50
CA ILE A 18 13.97 26.50 -37.41
C ILE A 18 15.15 27.37 -37.86
N PHE A 19 15.45 27.39 -39.17
CA PHE A 19 16.54 28.19 -39.75
C PHE A 19 16.07 29.55 -40.26
N ARG A 20 14.76 29.83 -40.21
CA ARG A 20 14.16 31.13 -40.54
C ARG A 20 14.59 31.64 -41.92
N THR A 21 14.72 30.73 -42.87
CA THR A 21 15.30 30.94 -44.21
C THR A 21 14.37 31.77 -45.12
N GLY A 22 13.05 31.77 -44.86
CA GLY A 22 12.06 32.62 -45.53
C GLY A 22 11.40 32.01 -46.78
N TRP A 23 11.51 30.69 -46.98
CA TRP A 23 11.06 29.97 -48.17
C TRP A 23 9.77 29.17 -47.94
N THR A 24 9.27 28.53 -49.01
CA THR A 24 8.02 27.77 -49.03
C THR A 24 8.18 26.43 -48.31
N ASP A 25 7.23 26.12 -47.45
CA ASP A 25 6.89 24.80 -46.92
C ASP A 25 5.90 24.17 -47.93
N THR A 26 6.27 23.05 -48.54
CA THR A 26 5.61 22.52 -49.74
C THR A 26 4.55 21.47 -49.43
N ASP A 27 4.74 20.70 -48.37
CA ASP A 27 3.87 19.62 -47.88
C ASP A 27 3.13 19.97 -46.59
N GLY A 28 3.52 21.06 -45.91
CA GLY A 28 2.78 21.64 -44.80
C GLY A 28 3.10 21.03 -43.45
N ASP A 29 4.24 20.37 -43.30
CA ASP A 29 4.72 19.76 -42.06
C ASP A 29 5.39 20.76 -41.12
N LEU A 30 5.63 22.00 -41.58
CA LEU A 30 6.36 23.10 -40.93
C LEU A 30 7.88 23.08 -41.13
N LEU A 31 8.45 22.18 -41.92
CA LEU A 31 9.80 22.32 -42.47
C LEU A 31 9.75 23.09 -43.80
N ASP A 32 10.74 23.94 -44.05
CA ASP A 32 10.86 24.57 -45.36
C ASP A 32 11.71 23.69 -46.29
N THR A 33 11.37 23.69 -47.59
CA THR A 33 12.00 22.82 -48.60
C THR A 33 13.53 22.86 -48.63
N ILE A 34 14.17 23.98 -48.29
CA ILE A 34 15.64 24.04 -48.22
C ILE A 34 16.16 23.29 -47.00
N THR A 35 15.48 23.42 -45.86
CA THR A 35 15.84 22.70 -44.63
C THR A 35 15.76 21.20 -44.84
N GLU A 36 14.68 20.74 -45.46
CA GLU A 36 14.48 19.35 -45.84
C GLU A 36 15.58 18.86 -46.80
N GLU A 37 15.75 19.51 -47.96
CA GLU A 37 16.71 19.05 -48.97
C GLU A 37 18.19 19.17 -48.53
N TRP A 38 18.56 20.12 -47.66
CA TRP A 38 19.96 20.45 -47.38
C TRP A 38 20.46 20.00 -46.01
N TYR A 39 19.57 19.79 -45.03
CA TYR A 39 19.95 19.47 -43.66
C TYR A 39 19.50 18.09 -43.21
N PHE A 40 18.21 17.76 -43.42
CA PHE A 40 17.63 16.50 -42.93
C PHE A 40 17.49 15.44 -44.03
N ASN A 41 17.59 15.86 -45.30
CA ASN A 41 17.41 14.99 -46.47
C ASN A 41 16.04 14.29 -46.49
N THR A 42 15.02 14.95 -45.93
CA THR A 42 13.63 14.53 -45.96
C THR A 42 12.95 14.90 -47.27
N ALA A 43 11.80 14.30 -47.54
CA ALA A 43 11.09 14.44 -48.79
C ALA A 43 10.18 15.68 -48.78
N SER A 44 10.65 16.78 -49.36
CA SER A 44 9.95 18.09 -49.44
C SER A 44 8.60 18.17 -50.17
N SER A 45 7.95 17.05 -50.39
CA SER A 45 6.60 16.95 -50.96
C SER A 45 5.73 15.97 -50.18
N ARG A 46 6.23 15.48 -49.03
CA ARG A 46 5.63 14.51 -48.14
C ARG A 46 5.98 14.93 -46.71
N ALA A 47 4.95 15.30 -45.96
CA ALA A 47 5.08 15.73 -44.57
C ALA A 47 5.64 14.66 -43.61
N ASP A 48 5.57 13.40 -44.04
CA ASP A 48 6.01 12.20 -43.34
C ASP A 48 6.82 11.40 -44.37
N SER A 49 8.13 11.37 -44.17
CA SER A 49 9.11 10.90 -45.14
C SER A 49 9.23 9.38 -45.19
N ASP A 50 9.09 8.67 -44.08
CA ASP A 50 9.18 7.21 -43.98
C ASP A 50 7.82 6.48 -43.88
N ASN A 51 6.73 7.21 -43.67
CA ASN A 51 5.33 6.74 -43.52
C ASN A 51 5.06 5.96 -42.23
N ASP A 52 5.68 6.33 -41.13
CA ASP A 52 5.41 5.75 -39.82
C ASP A 52 4.16 6.37 -39.13
N GLY A 53 3.67 7.51 -39.65
CA GLY A 53 2.53 8.24 -39.11
C GLY A 53 2.89 9.46 -38.25
N LEU A 54 4.18 9.81 -38.14
CA LEU A 54 4.70 11.01 -37.51
C LEU A 54 5.23 11.97 -38.59
N ASP A 55 4.98 13.28 -38.42
CA ASP A 55 5.43 14.25 -39.43
C ASP A 55 6.90 14.62 -39.16
N ASP A 56 7.72 14.81 -40.20
CA ASP A 56 9.17 15.05 -40.12
C ASP A 56 9.52 16.18 -39.15
N TRP A 57 8.74 17.27 -39.15
CA TRP A 57 8.93 18.36 -38.19
C TRP A 57 8.80 17.91 -36.73
N LYS A 58 7.80 17.06 -36.41
CA LYS A 58 7.55 16.59 -35.04
C LYS A 58 8.66 15.65 -34.59
N GLU A 59 9.07 14.76 -35.48
CA GLU A 59 10.22 13.88 -35.26
C GLU A 59 11.45 14.70 -34.87
N ILE A 60 11.77 15.75 -35.62
CA ILE A 60 12.95 16.58 -35.35
C ILE A 60 12.81 17.44 -34.09
N ASN A 61 11.63 18.02 -33.82
CA ASN A 61 11.48 19.09 -32.82
C ASN A 61 10.85 18.65 -31.50
N ASP A 62 9.98 17.65 -31.54
CA ASP A 62 9.20 17.21 -30.38
C ASP A 62 9.75 15.88 -29.83
N TYR A 63 10.08 14.92 -30.70
CA TYR A 63 10.42 13.54 -30.32
C TYR A 63 11.90 13.18 -30.46
N SER A 64 12.65 13.93 -31.27
CA SER A 64 14.06 13.67 -31.61
C SER A 64 14.33 12.31 -32.29
N THR A 65 13.34 11.75 -32.98
CA THR A 65 13.46 10.55 -33.82
C THR A 65 14.11 10.84 -35.18
N ASP A 66 14.48 9.81 -35.96
CA ASP A 66 15.05 9.99 -37.30
C ASP A 66 13.94 9.95 -38.36
N PRO A 67 13.63 11.08 -39.06
CA PRO A 67 12.52 11.17 -40.03
C PRO A 67 12.70 10.36 -41.32
N LEU A 68 13.70 9.49 -41.36
CA LEU A 68 13.97 8.58 -42.45
C LEU A 68 13.92 7.11 -41.99
N VAL A 69 13.62 6.86 -40.71
CA VAL A 69 13.60 5.56 -40.07
C VAL A 69 12.29 5.45 -39.29
N ASN A 70 11.41 4.60 -39.80
CA ASN A 70 10.05 4.44 -39.30
C ASN A 70 9.93 3.75 -37.92
N ASP A 71 11.05 3.43 -37.29
CA ASP A 71 11.23 2.63 -36.07
C ASP A 71 12.66 2.95 -35.57
N THR A 72 12.77 4.02 -34.79
CA THR A 72 14.04 4.67 -34.46
C THR A 72 14.86 3.86 -33.45
N ASP A 73 14.22 3.23 -32.48
CA ASP A 73 14.90 2.40 -31.47
C ASP A 73 15.02 0.92 -31.88
N GLY A 74 14.22 0.46 -32.84
CA GLY A 74 14.32 -0.86 -33.44
C GLY A 74 13.63 -1.97 -32.66
N ASP A 75 12.67 -1.65 -31.80
CA ASP A 75 11.92 -2.62 -31.01
C ASP A 75 10.83 -3.36 -31.83
N GLY A 76 10.42 -2.76 -32.95
CA GLY A 76 9.43 -3.28 -33.90
C GLY A 76 8.09 -2.53 -33.92
N LEU A 77 7.87 -1.55 -33.04
CA LEU A 77 6.81 -0.56 -33.15
C LEU A 77 7.26 0.61 -34.04
N LEU A 78 6.29 1.29 -34.66
CA LEU A 78 6.58 2.49 -35.43
C LEU A 78 6.58 3.71 -34.51
N ASP A 79 7.49 4.68 -34.70
CA ASP A 79 7.58 5.87 -33.82
C ASP A 79 6.21 6.60 -33.75
N GLY A 80 5.51 6.69 -34.88
CA GLY A 80 4.14 7.20 -34.95
C GLY A 80 3.12 6.40 -34.12
N GLU A 81 3.21 5.07 -34.09
CA GLU A 81 2.34 4.20 -33.27
C GLU A 81 2.60 4.37 -31.78
N GLU A 82 3.87 4.39 -31.39
CA GLU A 82 4.32 4.64 -30.02
C GLU A 82 3.79 5.97 -29.50
N VAL A 83 4.04 7.05 -30.24
CA VAL A 83 3.63 8.40 -29.83
C VAL A 83 2.10 8.56 -29.82
N HIS A 84 1.39 8.02 -30.82
CA HIS A 84 -0.04 8.28 -30.99
C HIS A 84 -0.96 7.29 -30.28
N GLN A 85 -0.58 6.02 -30.20
CA GLN A 85 -1.40 4.94 -29.67
C GLN A 85 -0.96 4.50 -28.28
N PHE A 86 0.31 4.13 -28.10
CA PHE A 86 0.77 3.44 -26.88
C PHE A 86 1.31 4.37 -25.79
N LYS A 87 1.72 5.60 -26.17
CA LYS A 87 2.32 6.61 -25.28
C LYS A 87 3.67 6.19 -24.70
N THR A 88 4.40 5.35 -25.44
CA THR A 88 5.78 4.96 -25.19
C THR A 88 6.77 5.99 -25.73
N ASP A 89 8.06 5.83 -25.41
CA ASP A 89 9.16 6.69 -25.86
C ASP A 89 9.85 6.05 -27.09
N PRO A 90 9.71 6.61 -28.31
CA PRO A 90 10.23 6.02 -29.57
C PRO A 90 11.76 6.04 -29.71
N LEU A 91 12.46 6.28 -28.61
CA LEU A 91 13.92 6.28 -28.51
C LEU A 91 14.42 5.19 -27.56
N ILE A 92 13.52 4.41 -26.96
CA ILE A 92 13.82 3.44 -25.90
C ILE A 92 12.98 2.18 -26.15
N GLU A 93 13.67 1.08 -26.50
CA GLU A 93 13.02 -0.22 -26.79
C GLU A 93 12.12 -0.77 -25.66
N ASP A 94 12.24 -0.25 -24.44
CA ASP A 94 11.57 -0.69 -23.20
C ASP A 94 11.31 0.56 -22.34
N THR A 95 10.10 1.13 -22.47
CA THR A 95 9.75 2.46 -21.94
C THR A 95 9.72 2.48 -20.41
N ASP A 96 9.20 1.43 -19.77
CA ASP A 96 9.05 1.36 -18.32
C ASP A 96 10.20 0.66 -17.59
N ALA A 97 11.11 0.07 -18.36
CA ALA A 97 12.34 -0.59 -17.92
C ALA A 97 12.12 -1.83 -17.05
N ASP A 98 11.06 -2.59 -17.30
CA ASP A 98 10.76 -3.85 -16.61
C ASP A 98 11.51 -5.06 -17.19
N GLY A 99 12.00 -4.95 -18.43
CA GLY A 99 12.75 -5.97 -19.15
C GLY A 99 12.01 -6.66 -20.31
N LEU A 100 10.79 -6.22 -20.64
CA LEU A 100 10.09 -6.51 -21.90
C LEU A 100 10.21 -5.31 -22.84
N THR A 101 10.25 -5.55 -24.15
CA THR A 101 10.20 -4.42 -25.10
C THR A 101 8.76 -3.93 -25.28
N ASP A 102 8.57 -2.67 -25.62
CA ASP A 102 7.23 -2.09 -25.82
C ASP A 102 6.43 -2.89 -26.87
N TYR A 103 7.10 -3.36 -27.94
CA TYR A 103 6.54 -4.29 -28.91
C TYR A 103 6.07 -5.62 -28.29
N GLU A 104 6.87 -6.24 -27.41
CA GLU A 104 6.54 -7.52 -26.78
C GLU A 104 5.30 -7.38 -25.90
N GLU A 105 5.23 -6.30 -25.13
CA GLU A 105 4.09 -5.98 -24.28
C GLU A 105 2.82 -5.75 -25.08
N VAL A 106 2.89 -4.95 -26.15
CA VAL A 106 1.72 -4.62 -26.98
C VAL A 106 1.22 -5.80 -27.82
N GLU A 107 2.11 -6.55 -28.46
CA GLU A 107 1.73 -7.56 -29.46
C GLU A 107 1.71 -8.99 -28.91
N THR A 108 2.49 -9.29 -27.87
CA THR A 108 2.62 -10.65 -27.33
C THR A 108 1.88 -10.84 -26.03
N TYR A 109 2.11 -9.97 -25.04
CA TYR A 109 1.60 -10.15 -23.68
C TYR A 109 0.33 -9.35 -23.37
N LEU A 110 0.02 -8.35 -24.19
CA LEU A 110 -1.13 -7.45 -24.06
C LEU A 110 -1.14 -6.67 -22.74
N THR A 111 0.03 -6.35 -22.21
CA THR A 111 0.28 -5.52 -21.01
C THR A 111 0.31 -4.03 -21.35
N ASP A 112 0.42 -3.16 -20.33
CA ASP A 112 0.59 -1.71 -20.49
C ASP A 112 2.08 -1.35 -20.57
N PRO A 113 2.62 -1.01 -21.76
CA PRO A 113 4.06 -0.75 -21.96
C PRO A 113 4.58 0.53 -21.29
N THR A 114 3.74 1.18 -20.48
CA THR A 114 4.12 2.36 -19.69
C THR A 114 4.09 2.09 -18.19
N SER A 115 3.83 0.84 -17.80
CA SER A 115 3.64 0.41 -16.42
C SER A 115 4.29 -0.95 -16.20
N SER A 116 5.39 -0.95 -15.46
CA SER A 116 6.18 -2.14 -15.15
C SER A 116 5.46 -3.19 -14.27
N ASP A 117 4.15 -3.08 -14.09
CA ASP A 117 3.26 -3.85 -13.22
C ASP A 117 1.83 -3.51 -13.70
N SER A 118 1.35 -4.27 -14.69
CA SER A 118 0.13 -3.94 -15.44
C SER A 118 -1.15 -4.17 -14.65
N ASP A 119 -1.18 -5.18 -13.78
CA ASP A 119 -2.34 -5.51 -12.96
C ASP A 119 -2.30 -4.91 -11.54
N GLY A 120 -1.15 -4.39 -11.13
CA GLY A 120 -0.94 -3.68 -9.87
C GLY A 120 -0.76 -4.59 -8.66
N ASP A 121 -0.30 -5.82 -8.85
CA ASP A 121 -0.13 -6.81 -7.79
C ASP A 121 1.23 -6.75 -7.08
N THR A 122 2.16 -5.92 -7.59
CA THR A 122 3.54 -5.67 -7.15
C THR A 122 4.65 -6.56 -7.73
N LEU A 123 4.32 -7.51 -8.60
CA LEU A 123 5.28 -8.13 -9.51
C LEU A 123 5.39 -7.30 -10.79
N SER A 124 6.52 -7.40 -11.49
CA SER A 124 6.62 -6.82 -12.82
C SER A 124 6.19 -7.81 -13.89
N ASP A 125 5.66 -7.31 -15.00
CA ASP A 125 5.16 -8.14 -16.08
C ASP A 125 6.26 -9.10 -16.58
N ALA A 126 7.50 -8.59 -16.72
CA ALA A 126 8.67 -9.39 -17.01
C ALA A 126 8.96 -10.49 -15.97
N GLU A 127 8.80 -10.21 -14.67
CA GLU A 127 9.05 -11.17 -13.58
C GLU A 127 8.01 -12.29 -13.61
N GLU A 128 6.74 -11.93 -13.79
CA GLU A 128 5.63 -12.86 -13.92
C GLU A 128 5.81 -13.81 -15.09
N ILE A 129 6.14 -13.29 -16.27
CA ILE A 129 6.33 -14.10 -17.47
C ILE A 129 7.58 -14.99 -17.37
N ASN A 130 8.71 -14.43 -16.92
CA ASN A 130 10.00 -15.12 -17.02
C ASN A 130 10.31 -16.02 -15.80
N GLU A 131 9.81 -15.69 -14.62
CA GLU A 131 10.15 -16.37 -13.37
C GLU A 131 9.01 -17.24 -12.83
N HIS A 132 7.77 -16.73 -12.83
CA HIS A 132 6.65 -17.35 -12.11
C HIS A 132 5.64 -18.07 -13.02
N GLY A 133 5.53 -17.64 -14.27
CA GLY A 133 4.56 -18.15 -15.25
C GLY A 133 3.11 -17.75 -14.97
N THR A 134 2.91 -16.66 -14.23
CA THR A 134 1.61 -16.02 -13.94
C THR A 134 1.15 -15.15 -15.10
N ASP A 135 -0.11 -14.70 -15.07
CA ASP A 135 -0.68 -13.81 -16.08
C ASP A 135 -0.49 -12.35 -15.63
N PRO A 136 0.36 -11.55 -16.30
CA PRO A 136 0.66 -10.18 -15.87
C PRO A 136 -0.50 -9.19 -16.01
N ASN A 137 -1.66 -9.65 -16.47
CA ASN A 137 -2.89 -8.87 -16.52
C ASN A 137 -3.92 -9.31 -15.46
N GLU A 138 -3.62 -10.32 -14.66
CA GLU A 138 -4.48 -10.84 -13.61
C GLU A 138 -3.72 -11.00 -12.30
N ALA A 139 -3.91 -10.02 -11.40
CA ALA A 139 -3.26 -9.99 -10.08
C ALA A 139 -3.45 -11.27 -9.23
N ASP A 140 -4.37 -12.16 -9.60
CA ASP A 140 -4.67 -13.44 -8.95
C ASP A 140 -4.91 -14.46 -10.07
N SER A 141 -3.82 -15.07 -10.57
CA SER A 141 -3.82 -15.92 -11.77
C SER A 141 -4.70 -17.16 -11.64
N ASP A 142 -4.83 -17.72 -10.44
CA ASP A 142 -5.64 -18.92 -10.19
C ASP A 142 -7.02 -18.65 -9.59
N ASN A 143 -7.31 -17.37 -9.33
CA ASN A 143 -8.59 -16.81 -8.90
C ASN A 143 -9.07 -17.35 -7.54
N ASP A 144 -8.17 -17.54 -6.59
CA ASP A 144 -8.48 -18.06 -5.25
C ASP A 144 -8.64 -16.99 -4.15
N GLY A 145 -8.29 -15.75 -4.48
CA GLY A 145 -8.43 -14.56 -3.65
C GLY A 145 -7.14 -14.06 -2.99
N PHE A 146 -5.99 -14.64 -3.32
CA PHE A 146 -4.66 -14.11 -3.00
C PHE A 146 -3.98 -13.62 -4.27
N SER A 147 -3.17 -12.57 -4.17
CA SER A 147 -2.44 -12.11 -5.35
C SER A 147 -1.21 -12.96 -5.62
N ASP A 148 -0.76 -13.02 -6.86
CA ASP A 148 0.41 -13.81 -7.26
C ASP A 148 1.65 -13.40 -6.44
N ALA A 149 1.86 -12.09 -6.26
CA ALA A 149 2.89 -11.54 -5.37
C ALA A 149 2.77 -12.01 -3.91
N GLU A 150 1.56 -12.06 -3.36
CA GLU A 150 1.31 -12.52 -1.99
C GLU A 150 1.67 -14.01 -1.82
N GLU A 151 1.33 -14.82 -2.81
CA GLU A 151 1.61 -16.24 -2.84
C GLU A 151 3.11 -16.54 -2.93
N ILE A 152 3.80 -15.87 -3.84
CA ILE A 152 5.25 -15.99 -4.01
C ILE A 152 5.99 -15.54 -2.75
N ALA A 153 5.54 -14.45 -2.11
CA ALA A 153 6.12 -13.97 -0.86
C ALA A 153 5.98 -14.96 0.31
N GLU A 154 4.87 -15.71 0.36
CA GLU A 154 4.61 -16.75 1.37
C GLU A 154 5.13 -18.14 0.93
N GLY A 155 5.63 -18.26 -0.30
CA GLY A 155 6.21 -19.48 -0.87
C GLY A 155 5.17 -20.54 -1.24
N THR A 156 3.96 -20.12 -1.60
CA THR A 156 2.91 -20.96 -2.18
C THR A 156 2.94 -20.87 -3.71
N ASN A 157 2.01 -21.53 -4.41
CA ASN A 157 2.06 -21.64 -5.86
C ASN A 157 0.91 -20.83 -6.49
N PRO A 158 1.21 -19.69 -7.16
CA PRO A 158 0.20 -18.77 -7.73
C PRO A 158 -0.64 -19.33 -8.88
N LEU A 159 -0.38 -20.59 -9.27
CA LEU A 159 -1.07 -21.29 -10.35
C LEU A 159 -1.89 -22.49 -9.84
N ASP A 160 -2.04 -22.64 -8.53
CA ASP A 160 -2.80 -23.72 -7.91
C ASP A 160 -3.68 -23.18 -6.77
N ALA A 161 -4.96 -22.93 -7.08
CA ALA A 161 -5.96 -22.41 -6.15
C ALA A 161 -6.22 -23.27 -4.89
N GLY A 162 -5.53 -24.41 -4.73
CA GLY A 162 -5.51 -25.21 -3.52
C GLY A 162 -4.25 -25.07 -2.67
N ASP A 163 -3.19 -24.46 -3.19
CA ASP A 163 -1.89 -24.21 -2.55
C ASP A 163 -1.67 -22.72 -2.39
N HIS A 164 -2.35 -22.16 -1.39
CA HIS A 164 -2.42 -20.73 -1.16
C HIS A 164 -2.05 -20.35 0.28
N PRO A 165 -1.73 -19.07 0.54
CA PRO A 165 -1.44 -18.60 1.88
C PRO A 165 -2.61 -18.91 2.80
N ARG A 166 -2.33 -19.33 4.03
CA ARG A 166 -3.41 -19.50 5.01
C ARG A 166 -3.83 -18.11 5.47
N PRO A 167 -5.07 -17.67 5.23
CA PRO A 167 -5.48 -16.35 5.71
C PRO A 167 -5.20 -16.26 7.20
N TRP A 168 -4.65 -15.14 7.67
CA TRP A 168 -4.35 -14.88 9.09
C TRP A 168 -5.56 -15.20 10.01
N LEU A 169 -6.78 -15.10 9.46
CA LEU A 169 -8.02 -15.54 10.09
C LEU A 169 -8.06 -17.03 10.47
N TRP A 170 -7.46 -17.96 9.73
CA TRP A 170 -7.47 -19.39 10.08
C TRP A 170 -6.50 -19.73 11.21
N ILE A 171 -5.47 -18.92 11.43
CA ILE A 171 -4.65 -19.00 12.64
C ILE A 171 -5.51 -18.63 13.86
N LEU A 172 -6.39 -17.63 13.72
CA LEU A 172 -7.37 -17.26 14.75
C LEU A 172 -8.50 -18.29 14.90
N ILE A 173 -9.07 -18.80 13.81
CA ILE A 173 -10.19 -19.77 13.82
C ILE A 173 -9.70 -21.17 14.25
N GLY A 174 -8.47 -21.56 13.93
CA GLY A 174 -7.84 -22.79 14.44
C GLY A 174 -7.60 -22.74 15.96
N SER A 175 -7.34 -21.55 16.52
CA SER A 175 -7.28 -21.34 17.97
C SER A 175 -8.67 -21.30 18.63
N LEU A 176 -9.71 -20.83 17.91
CA LEU A 176 -11.08 -20.75 18.41
C LEU A 176 -11.85 -22.08 18.29
N GLY A 177 -11.57 -22.86 17.25
CA GLY A 177 -12.15 -24.19 17.02
C GLY A 177 -11.71 -25.20 18.10
N GLY A 178 -10.49 -25.06 18.61
CA GLY A 178 -10.04 -25.79 19.80
C GLY A 178 -10.84 -25.43 21.05
N LEU A 179 -11.24 -24.17 21.21
CA LEU A 179 -11.94 -23.66 22.39
C LEU A 179 -13.42 -24.10 22.43
N VAL A 180 -14.10 -24.15 21.27
CA VAL A 180 -15.49 -24.66 21.16
C VAL A 180 -15.56 -26.18 21.41
N VAL A 181 -14.58 -26.94 20.92
CA VAL A 181 -14.50 -28.40 21.19
C VAL A 181 -14.12 -28.67 22.65
N LEU A 182 -13.23 -27.88 23.25
CA LEU A 182 -12.86 -28.02 24.66
C LEU A 182 -14.02 -27.67 25.61
N ILE A 183 -14.77 -26.59 25.34
CA ILE A 183 -15.97 -26.22 26.12
C ILE A 183 -17.05 -27.31 25.98
N GLY A 184 -17.22 -27.90 24.80
CA GLY A 184 -18.13 -29.01 24.56
C GLY A 184 -17.77 -30.27 25.35
N ILE A 185 -16.49 -30.65 25.35
CA ILE A 185 -15.97 -31.82 26.10
C ILE A 185 -16.04 -31.59 27.61
N ILE A 186 -15.69 -30.38 28.10
CA ILE A 186 -15.79 -30.00 29.52
C ILE A 186 -17.26 -30.04 29.98
N SER A 187 -18.19 -29.54 29.17
CA SER A 187 -19.63 -29.56 29.47
C SER A 187 -20.17 -31.00 29.56
N LEU A 188 -19.73 -31.90 28.69
CA LEU A 188 -20.18 -33.30 28.69
C LEU A 188 -19.62 -34.08 29.90
N VAL A 189 -18.39 -33.79 30.34
CA VAL A 189 -17.76 -34.39 31.53
C VAL A 189 -18.42 -33.90 32.83
N VAL A 190 -18.83 -32.63 32.91
CA VAL A 190 -19.51 -32.05 34.09
C VAL A 190 -20.94 -32.61 34.24
N ILE A 191 -21.66 -32.83 33.14
CA ILE A 191 -23.02 -33.40 33.18
C ILE A 191 -22.99 -34.87 33.64
N ASN A 192 -21.97 -35.65 33.25
CA ASN A 192 -21.90 -37.06 33.61
C ASN A 192 -21.47 -37.31 35.07
N ARG A 193 -20.84 -36.34 35.74
CA ARG A 193 -20.50 -36.42 37.17
C ARG A 193 -21.68 -36.15 38.12
N ARG A 194 -22.79 -35.57 37.63
CA ARG A 194 -23.95 -35.21 38.48
C ARG A 194 -24.87 -36.38 38.84
N LYS A 195 -24.68 -37.58 38.27
CA LYS A 195 -25.58 -38.73 38.51
C LYS A 195 -25.13 -39.72 39.58
N SER A 196 -23.95 -39.59 40.18
CA SER A 196 -23.33 -40.74 40.88
C SER A 196 -22.74 -40.51 42.28
N GLN A 197 -23.10 -39.48 43.05
CA GLN A 197 -22.66 -39.41 44.46
C GLN A 197 -23.80 -39.19 45.47
N PRO A 198 -23.98 -40.11 46.45
CA PRO A 198 -24.87 -39.91 47.58
C PRO A 198 -24.24 -38.96 48.62
N ALA A 199 -25.09 -38.23 49.34
CA ALA A 199 -24.71 -37.18 50.29
C ALA A 199 -23.89 -37.71 51.49
N ALA A 200 -22.86 -36.95 51.88
CA ALA A 200 -22.04 -37.15 53.08
C ALA A 200 -21.62 -35.79 53.71
N PRO A 201 -21.27 -35.75 55.01
CA PRO A 201 -21.64 -34.72 56.00
C PRO A 201 -20.67 -33.52 56.11
N PRO A 202 -21.01 -32.46 56.87
CA PRO A 202 -20.23 -31.23 56.88
C PRO A 202 -19.04 -31.29 57.85
N SER A 203 -17.85 -30.98 57.34
CA SER A 203 -16.69 -30.46 58.08
C SER A 203 -15.73 -29.87 57.05
N SER A 204 -15.70 -28.53 56.98
CA SER A 204 -14.68 -27.70 57.64
C SER A 204 -13.31 -27.81 56.99
N THR A 205 -13.15 -27.11 55.87
CA THR A 205 -12.08 -26.13 55.60
C THR A 205 -12.34 -25.56 54.22
N LEU A 206 -13.07 -24.43 54.17
CA LEU A 206 -13.04 -23.58 53.00
C LEU A 206 -11.59 -23.10 52.82
N PRO A 207 -11.03 -23.12 51.60
CA PRO A 207 -9.86 -22.30 51.32
C PRO A 207 -10.24 -20.86 51.66
N GLN A 208 -9.45 -20.22 52.52
CA GLN A 208 -9.70 -18.84 52.93
C GLN A 208 -9.83 -17.95 51.69
N PRO A 209 -10.74 -16.95 51.70
CA PRO A 209 -10.72 -15.91 50.69
C PRO A 209 -9.32 -15.28 50.71
N TYR A 210 -8.64 -15.24 49.57
CA TYR A 210 -7.47 -14.39 49.43
C TYR A 210 -7.89 -12.95 49.74
N PRO A 211 -7.12 -12.20 50.54
CA PRO A 211 -7.54 -10.91 51.02
C PRO A 211 -7.89 -10.02 49.82
N VAL A 212 -9.12 -9.53 49.81
CA VAL A 212 -9.43 -8.30 49.08
C VAL A 212 -8.58 -7.25 49.77
N ILE A 213 -7.42 -6.95 49.19
CA ILE A 213 -6.73 -5.71 49.53
C ILE A 213 -7.62 -4.65 48.90
N ASP A 214 -8.51 -4.08 49.71
CA ASP A 214 -9.20 -2.84 49.39
C ASP A 214 -8.10 -1.80 49.14
N PRO A 215 -7.81 -1.43 47.89
CA PRO A 215 -6.73 -0.48 47.63
C PRO A 215 -7.15 0.82 48.31
N SER A 216 -6.33 1.30 49.24
CA SER A 216 -6.69 2.47 50.06
C SER A 216 -6.89 3.76 49.22
N SER A 217 -6.57 3.71 47.91
CA SER A 217 -6.80 4.74 46.89
C SER A 217 -6.94 4.10 45.49
N ARG A 218 -7.62 4.78 44.55
CA ARG A 218 -7.66 4.41 43.11
C ARG A 218 -6.25 4.33 42.49
N SER A 219 -5.32 5.14 42.99
CA SER A 219 -3.90 5.09 42.60
C SER A 219 -3.22 3.77 42.98
N GLU A 220 -3.55 3.17 44.14
CA GLU A 220 -3.01 1.86 44.50
C GLU A 220 -3.62 0.75 43.63
N ALA A 221 -4.88 0.88 43.22
CA ALA A 221 -5.48 -0.04 42.24
C ALA A 221 -4.74 0.02 40.89
N LEU A 222 -4.40 1.22 40.42
CA LEU A 222 -3.61 1.44 39.20
C LEU A 222 -2.23 0.78 39.31
N ARG A 223 -1.54 0.97 40.44
CA ARG A 223 -0.24 0.33 40.71
C ARG A 223 -0.32 -1.20 40.59
N GLN A 224 -1.34 -1.80 41.20
CA GLN A 224 -1.54 -3.25 41.15
C GLN A 224 -1.87 -3.74 39.74
N ILE A 225 -2.61 -2.96 38.95
CA ILE A 225 -2.94 -3.32 37.55
C ILE A 225 -1.67 -3.38 36.70
N ILE A 226 -0.81 -2.36 36.79
CA ILE A 226 0.40 -2.23 35.96
C ILE A 226 1.42 -3.32 36.27
N LEU A 227 1.56 -3.68 37.55
CA LEU A 227 2.47 -4.75 37.96
C LEU A 227 1.97 -6.14 37.56
N ARG A 228 0.65 -6.31 37.40
CA ARG A 228 0.01 -7.62 37.23
C ARG A 228 -0.35 -7.97 35.78
N TYR A 229 -0.73 -6.99 34.98
CA TYR A 229 -1.24 -7.21 33.62
C TYR A 229 -0.27 -6.65 32.57
N ASN A 230 -0.09 -7.40 31.48
CA ASN A 230 0.60 -6.91 30.28
C ASN A 230 -0.37 -6.23 29.31
N ARG A 231 -1.62 -6.72 29.31
CA ARG A 231 -2.75 -6.20 28.55
C ARG A 231 -3.99 -6.28 29.42
N LEU A 232 -4.83 -5.25 29.38
CA LEU A 232 -6.10 -5.22 30.09
C LEU A 232 -7.14 -4.55 29.22
N SER A 233 -8.33 -5.14 29.09
CA SER A 233 -9.40 -4.49 28.33
C SER A 233 -9.77 -3.14 28.95
N LEU A 234 -10.05 -2.14 28.11
CA LEU A 234 -10.45 -0.80 28.51
C LEU A 234 -11.63 -0.84 29.49
N GLU A 235 -12.61 -1.71 29.22
CA GLU A 235 -13.77 -1.89 30.09
C GLU A 235 -13.37 -2.39 31.48
N LYS A 236 -12.47 -3.38 31.56
CA LYS A 236 -12.01 -3.91 32.85
C LYS A 236 -11.14 -2.89 33.57
N MET A 237 -10.27 -2.17 32.87
CA MET A 237 -9.44 -1.14 33.47
C MET A 237 -10.29 0.02 34.01
N ALA A 238 -11.30 0.45 33.25
CA ALA A 238 -12.26 1.47 33.68
C ALA A 238 -13.04 1.02 34.92
N GLN A 239 -13.48 -0.24 34.98
CA GLN A 239 -14.15 -0.81 36.15
C GLN A 239 -13.24 -0.87 37.38
N HIS A 240 -11.99 -1.31 37.24
CA HIS A 240 -11.07 -1.42 38.38
C HIS A 240 -10.63 -0.05 38.91
N LEU A 241 -10.59 0.96 38.04
CA LEU A 241 -10.21 2.32 38.38
C LEU A 241 -11.41 3.24 38.58
N ASP A 242 -12.64 2.70 38.65
CA ASP A 242 -13.88 3.45 38.88
C ASP A 242 -14.07 4.66 37.94
N PHE A 243 -13.75 4.49 36.65
CA PHE A 243 -14.06 5.49 35.63
C PHE A 243 -15.54 5.41 35.22
N PRO A 244 -16.18 6.55 34.88
CA PRO A 244 -17.59 6.58 34.48
C PRO A 244 -17.85 5.87 33.16
N ASP A 245 -16.87 5.89 32.24
CA ASP A 245 -16.91 5.28 30.92
C ASP A 245 -15.48 5.05 30.40
N THR A 246 -15.36 4.20 29.37
CA THR A 246 -14.09 3.86 28.72
C THR A 246 -13.47 5.04 27.97
N PHE A 247 -14.30 5.97 27.48
CA PHE A 247 -13.85 7.17 26.76
C PHE A 247 -13.10 8.16 27.66
N THR A 248 -13.51 8.27 28.93
CA THR A 248 -12.84 9.09 29.95
C THR A 248 -11.49 8.48 30.32
N LEU A 249 -11.41 7.15 30.39
CA LEU A 249 -10.14 6.44 30.60
C LEU A 249 -9.19 6.65 29.42
N GLU A 250 -9.68 6.49 28.19
CA GLU A 250 -8.90 6.66 26.96
C GLU A 250 -8.36 8.09 26.83
N ARG A 251 -9.19 9.10 27.10
CA ARG A 251 -8.74 10.50 27.12
C ARG A 251 -7.64 10.75 28.14
N TRP A 252 -7.73 10.16 29.32
CA TRP A 252 -6.67 10.30 30.32
C TRP A 252 -5.38 9.62 29.85
N LEU A 253 -5.46 8.42 29.26
CA LEU A 253 -4.28 7.74 28.71
C LEU A 253 -3.55 8.57 27.65
N LEU A 254 -4.29 9.32 26.81
CA LEU A 254 -3.71 10.25 25.83
C LEU A 254 -3.02 11.48 26.43
N THR A 255 -3.25 11.79 27.70
CA THR A 255 -2.54 12.88 28.42
C THR A 255 -1.24 12.43 29.07
N LEU A 256 -0.99 11.11 29.07
CA LEU A 256 0.26 10.57 29.57
C LEU A 256 1.41 10.98 28.63
N PRO A 257 2.60 11.22 29.20
CA PRO A 257 3.76 11.58 28.41
C PRO A 257 4.22 10.37 27.57
N GLU A 258 4.75 10.64 26.38
CA GLU A 258 5.17 9.61 25.41
C GLU A 258 6.20 8.63 26.00
N ASP A 259 6.94 9.04 27.03
CA ASP A 259 7.92 8.20 27.71
C ASP A 259 7.32 7.09 28.57
N LEU A 260 6.00 7.05 28.81
CA LEU A 260 5.34 5.94 29.48
C LEU A 260 4.80 4.87 28.52
N ASP A 261 4.79 5.11 27.20
CA ASP A 261 4.43 4.17 26.12
C ASP A 261 3.11 3.39 26.33
N PHE A 262 2.12 3.98 27.01
CA PHE A 262 0.78 3.40 27.03
C PHE A 262 0.11 3.61 25.68
N PHE A 263 -0.34 2.52 25.06
CA PHE A 263 -1.14 2.61 23.85
C PHE A 263 -2.35 1.69 23.94
N VAL A 264 -3.38 2.08 23.20
CA VAL A 264 -4.63 1.34 23.08
C VAL A 264 -4.59 0.61 21.73
N GLU A 265 -4.70 -0.71 21.77
CA GLU A 265 -4.76 -1.57 20.59
C GLU A 265 -6.16 -2.21 20.54
N GLY A 266 -7.05 -1.65 19.71
CA GLY A 266 -8.46 -2.05 19.69
C GLY A 266 -9.18 -1.69 20.98
N GLU A 267 -9.62 -2.70 21.75
CA GLU A 267 -10.32 -2.52 23.04
C GLU A 267 -9.41 -2.81 24.26
N GLU A 268 -8.11 -3.00 24.06
CA GLU A 268 -7.16 -3.32 25.13
C GLU A 268 -6.11 -2.22 25.33
N VAL A 269 -5.80 -1.96 26.60
CA VAL A 269 -4.68 -1.11 27.01
C VAL A 269 -3.45 -2.00 27.11
N VAL A 270 -2.42 -1.67 26.34
CA VAL A 270 -1.11 -2.34 26.40
C VAL A 270 -0.24 -1.62 27.43
N ILE A 271 0.27 -2.39 28.39
CA ILE A 271 1.09 -1.87 29.50
C ILE A 271 2.55 -2.25 29.23
N PRO A 272 3.47 -1.30 29.01
CA PRO A 272 4.85 -1.60 28.64
C PRO A 272 5.63 -2.16 29.83
N ARG A 273 5.67 -3.49 29.93
CA ARG A 273 6.33 -4.23 31.03
C ARG A 273 7.81 -3.91 31.19
N GLU A 274 8.50 -3.61 30.08
CA GLU A 274 9.92 -3.26 30.07
C GLU A 274 10.23 -2.04 30.94
N LYS A 275 9.27 -1.10 31.05
CA LYS A 275 9.40 0.12 31.85
C LYS A 275 8.96 -0.05 33.30
N PHE A 276 8.12 -1.05 33.61
CA PHE A 276 7.49 -1.17 34.93
C PHE A 276 7.92 -2.38 35.76
N VAL A 277 8.63 -3.37 35.19
CA VAL A 277 8.89 -4.67 35.84
C VAL A 277 10.39 -4.98 36.02
N SER A 278 11.29 -4.11 35.58
CA SER A 278 12.75 -4.36 35.58
C SER A 278 13.39 -4.36 36.98
N GLY A 279 12.68 -3.95 38.03
CA GLY A 279 13.23 -3.80 39.38
C GLY A 279 14.34 -2.74 39.47
N SER A 280 14.49 -1.90 38.44
CA SER A 280 15.41 -0.76 38.43
C SER A 280 14.78 0.45 39.14
N GLU A 281 15.61 1.37 39.63
CA GLU A 281 15.15 2.65 40.19
C GLU A 281 14.32 3.44 39.16
N GLU A 282 14.58 3.24 37.87
CA GLU A 282 13.84 3.86 36.75
C GLU A 282 12.40 3.36 36.67
N ALA A 283 12.15 2.06 36.95
CA ALA A 283 10.81 1.50 36.92
C ALA A 283 9.93 2.01 38.06
N GLU A 284 10.48 2.10 39.28
CA GLU A 284 9.75 2.70 40.40
C GLU A 284 9.49 4.20 40.16
N ALA A 285 10.44 4.93 39.57
CA ALA A 285 10.25 6.34 39.20
C ALA A 285 9.13 6.53 38.16
N ALA A 286 9.05 5.64 37.16
CA ALA A 286 7.98 5.67 36.16
C ALA A 286 6.60 5.34 36.77
N ILE A 287 6.54 4.40 37.71
CA ILE A 287 5.32 4.10 38.48
C ILE A 287 4.90 5.34 39.29
N GLU A 288 5.83 5.96 40.02
CA GLU A 288 5.53 7.15 40.84
C GLU A 288 5.02 8.34 40.01
N GLU A 289 5.64 8.62 38.85
CA GLU A 289 5.18 9.70 37.95
C GLU A 289 3.78 9.42 37.40
N LEU A 290 3.51 8.17 37.00
CA LEU A 290 2.19 7.79 36.53
C LEU A 290 1.11 7.93 37.62
N LEU A 291 1.41 7.49 38.85
CA LEU A 291 0.51 7.62 39.99
C LEU A 291 0.25 9.09 40.34
N LYS A 292 1.29 9.93 40.29
CA LYS A 292 1.17 11.37 40.50
C LYS A 292 0.25 12.03 39.48
N ARG A 293 0.38 11.68 38.19
CA ARG A 293 -0.51 12.19 37.13
C ARG A 293 -1.93 11.67 37.25
N PHE A 294 -2.09 10.43 37.70
CA PHE A 294 -3.41 9.90 38.02
C PHE A 294 -4.07 10.71 39.14
N ASP A 295 -3.34 11.02 40.22
CA ASP A 295 -3.84 11.85 41.31
C ASP A 295 -4.15 13.30 40.86
N GLU A 296 -3.36 13.87 39.96
CA GLU A 296 -3.62 15.19 39.34
C GLU A 296 -4.91 15.17 38.52
N PHE A 297 -5.10 14.14 37.70
CA PHE A 297 -6.33 13.93 36.94
C PHE A 297 -7.56 13.79 37.86
N GLU A 298 -7.43 13.04 38.96
CA GLU A 298 -8.50 12.91 39.94
C GLU A 298 -8.88 14.25 40.59
N LYS A 299 -7.89 15.10 40.88
CA LYS A 299 -8.12 16.45 41.41
C LYS A 299 -8.81 17.36 40.40
N GLU A 300 -8.42 17.31 39.13
CA GLU A 300 -9.00 18.13 38.08
C GLU A 300 -10.44 17.73 37.74
N GLN A 301 -10.72 16.43 37.68
CA GLN A 301 -12.05 15.94 37.28
C GLN A 301 -13.04 15.85 38.45
N TYR A 302 -12.57 15.52 39.67
CA TYR A 302 -13.45 15.20 40.80
C TYR A 302 -13.27 16.10 42.03
N GLY A 303 -12.29 17.01 42.04
CA GLY A 303 -12.15 18.05 43.07
C GLY A 303 -11.97 17.54 44.50
N LYS A 304 -11.46 16.31 44.70
CA LYS A 304 -11.29 15.69 46.02
C LYS A 304 -9.85 15.87 46.55
N VAL A 305 -9.74 16.27 47.82
CA VAL A 305 -8.53 16.36 48.65
C VAL A 305 -8.35 15.07 49.43
#